data_AF-A0A5N7JP71-F1
#
_entry.id   AF-A0A5N7JP71-F1
#
_cell.length_a   1.000
_cell.length_b   1.000
_cell.length_c   1.000
_cell.angle_alpha   90.00
_cell.angle_beta   90.00
_cell.angle_gamma   90.00
#
_symmetry.space_group_name_H-M   'P 1'
#
loop_
_entity.id
_entity.type
_entity.pdbx_description
1 polymer ?
#
loop_
_entity_poly.entity_id
_entity_poly.type
_entity_poly.pdbx_seq_one_letter_code
_entity_poly.pdbx_strand_id
1 'polypeptide(L)'
;MRYEAASANASAEGPAAVSPETAEPESETKSNQYSAEQCRKELDVLKVYNRASYDKYEAQYQAIASKTAKYMQIKDSISADINYMVLPAYQFQIREFCFRVKTRLSELVLRQARP
;
A
#
# COMPACT_ATOMS: atom_id res chain seq x y z
N MET A 1 45.71 -9.40 55.06
CA MET A 1 45.33 -10.78 54.70
C MET A 1 45.70 -11.00 53.23
N ARG A 2 46.31 -12.15 52.90
CA ARG A 2 46.65 -12.65 51.54
C ARG A 2 45.33 -12.86 50.73
N TYR A 3 45.24 -12.96 49.40
CA TYR A 3 45.88 -13.88 48.44
C TYR A 3 45.80 -13.39 46.96
N GLU A 4 46.52 -14.10 46.08
CA GLU A 4 46.99 -13.81 44.71
C GLU A 4 46.01 -14.06 43.52
N ALA A 5 46.39 -13.48 42.36
CA ALA A 5 46.44 -13.99 40.97
C ALA A 5 45.20 -14.44 40.13
N ALA A 6 45.04 -13.73 39.01
CA ALA A 6 44.91 -14.17 37.59
C ALA A 6 43.80 -15.14 37.09
N SER A 7 42.98 -14.64 36.15
CA SER A 7 42.40 -15.30 34.95
C SER A 7 41.08 -14.60 34.60
N ALA A 8 40.60 -14.46 33.37
CA ALA A 8 41.06 -14.66 32.00
C ALA A 8 39.90 -14.07 31.15
N ASN A 9 40.17 -13.65 29.91
CA ASN A 9 39.16 -13.21 28.95
C ASN A 9 37.94 -14.16 28.90
N ALA A 10 36.74 -13.61 29.08
CA ALA A 10 35.50 -14.21 28.63
C ALA A 10 34.75 -13.15 27.82
N SER A 11 34.79 -13.28 26.48
CA SER A 11 33.94 -12.54 25.56
C SER A 11 32.47 -12.80 25.92
N ALA A 12 31.69 -11.73 26.06
CA ALA A 12 30.24 -11.79 26.08
C ALA A 12 29.68 -10.69 25.18
N GLU A 13 28.84 -11.11 24.25
CA GLU A 13 28.13 -10.35 23.21
C GLU A 13 27.30 -9.15 23.68
N GLY A 14 27.25 -8.12 22.82
CA GLY A 14 26.09 -7.24 22.59
C GLY A 14 25.93 -6.04 23.52
N PRO A 15 25.56 -4.85 22.99
CA PRO A 15 24.41 -4.70 22.11
C PRO A 15 24.77 -4.11 20.73
N ALA A 16 24.29 -4.77 19.68
CA ALA A 16 24.23 -4.19 18.35
C ALA A 16 23.39 -2.91 18.39
N ALA A 17 23.99 -1.81 17.91
CA ALA A 17 23.28 -0.58 17.66
C ALA A 17 22.11 -0.86 16.70
N VAL A 18 20.89 -0.60 17.16
CA VAL A 18 19.71 -0.58 16.31
C VAL A 18 19.89 0.58 15.33
N SER A 19 20.20 0.25 14.07
CA SER A 19 20.05 1.19 12.96
C SER A 19 18.60 1.68 12.94
N PRO A 20 18.35 2.99 12.79
CA PRO A 20 17.03 3.45 12.42
C PRO A 20 16.79 2.94 10.99
N GLU A 21 15.93 1.94 10.86
CA GLU A 21 15.36 1.53 9.58
C GLU A 21 14.62 2.74 9.03
N THR A 22 15.32 3.50 8.20
CA THR A 22 14.74 4.54 7.37
C THR A 22 14.16 3.78 6.17
N ALA A 23 13.06 3.08 6.39
CA ALA A 23 12.34 2.41 5.32
C ALA A 23 11.89 3.49 4.33
N GLU A 24 12.51 3.46 3.15
CA GLU A 24 12.33 4.42 2.08
C GLU A 24 10.84 4.64 1.72
N PRO A 25 10.38 5.90 1.63
CA PRO A 25 9.06 6.21 1.05
C PRO A 25 8.97 5.87 -0.46
N GLU A 26 10.10 5.61 -1.12
CA GLU A 26 10.18 5.32 -2.55
C GLU A 26 9.70 3.90 -2.91
N SER A 27 9.94 2.91 -2.03
CA SER A 27 9.50 1.53 -2.23
C SER A 27 7.98 1.40 -2.12
N GLU A 28 7.38 2.08 -1.14
CA GLU A 28 5.93 2.16 -1.02
C GLU A 28 5.31 2.86 -2.23
N THR A 29 5.88 3.97 -2.68
CA THR A 29 5.34 4.72 -3.82
C THR A 29 5.35 3.89 -5.12
N LYS A 30 6.40 3.12 -5.40
CA LYS A 30 6.46 2.21 -6.56
C LYS A 30 5.49 1.04 -6.45
N SER A 31 5.35 0.44 -5.26
CA SER A 31 4.35 -0.60 -4.99
C SER A 31 2.92 -0.08 -5.23
N ASN A 32 2.67 1.20 -4.93
CA ASN A 32 1.37 1.84 -5.08
C ASN A 32 1.02 2.10 -6.54
N GLN A 33 2.01 2.54 -7.31
CA GLN A 33 1.85 2.82 -8.72
C GLN A 33 1.60 1.52 -9.52
N TYR A 34 2.37 0.47 -9.22
CA TYR A 34 2.16 -0.87 -9.78
C TYR A 34 0.78 -1.44 -9.41
N SER A 35 0.29 -1.18 -8.19
CA SER A 35 -1.02 -1.64 -7.74
C SER A 35 -2.18 -0.94 -8.47
N ALA A 36 -2.10 0.37 -8.72
CA ALA A 36 -3.17 1.12 -9.37
C ALA A 36 -3.30 0.80 -10.87
N GLU A 37 -2.19 0.64 -11.59
CA GLU A 37 -2.20 0.23 -13.00
C GLU A 37 -2.75 -1.19 -13.19
N GLN A 38 -2.33 -2.12 -12.31
CA GLN A 38 -2.82 -3.49 -12.36
C GLN A 38 -4.32 -3.57 -12.05
N CYS A 39 -4.77 -2.81 -11.05
CA CYS A 39 -6.17 -2.65 -10.71
C CYS A 39 -7.03 -2.15 -11.87
N ARG A 40 -6.51 -1.20 -12.67
CA ARG A 40 -7.19 -0.74 -13.88
C ARG A 40 -7.38 -1.88 -14.89
N LYS A 41 -6.33 -2.68 -15.12
CA LYS A 41 -6.41 -3.86 -16.00
C LYS A 41 -7.42 -4.88 -15.49
N GLU A 42 -7.40 -5.18 -14.18
CA GLU A 42 -8.36 -6.10 -13.55
C GLU A 42 -9.81 -5.60 -13.68
N LEU A 43 -10.04 -4.29 -13.55
CA LEU A 43 -11.33 -3.69 -13.80
C LEU A 43 -11.78 -3.89 -15.25
N ASP A 44 -10.89 -3.70 -16.23
CA ASP A 44 -11.21 -3.92 -17.63
C ASP A 44 -11.53 -5.40 -17.92
N VAL A 45 -10.87 -6.35 -17.24
CA VAL A 45 -11.21 -7.78 -17.30
C VAL A 45 -12.59 -8.06 -16.69
N LEU A 46 -12.96 -7.38 -15.61
CA LEU A 46 -14.28 -7.52 -14.98
C LEU A 46 -15.43 -7.27 -15.97
N LYS A 47 -15.22 -6.41 -16.96
CA LYS A 47 -16.17 -6.13 -18.04
C LYS A 47 -16.58 -7.38 -18.82
N VAL A 48 -15.65 -8.32 -19.00
CA VAL A 48 -15.88 -9.60 -19.71
C VAL A 48 -16.79 -10.52 -18.90
N TYR A 49 -16.62 -10.55 -17.57
CA TYR A 49 -17.37 -11.44 -16.69
C TYR A 49 -18.73 -10.88 -16.27
N ASN A 50 -18.82 -9.57 -16.05
CA ASN A 50 -20.05 -8.94 -15.57
C ASN A 50 -20.07 -7.43 -15.87
N ARG A 51 -20.80 -7.03 -16.92
CA ARG A 51 -20.91 -5.63 -17.35
C ARG A 51 -21.53 -4.70 -16.28
N ALA A 52 -22.58 -5.15 -15.59
CA ALA A 52 -23.21 -4.34 -14.54
C ALA A 52 -22.27 -4.07 -13.35
N SER A 53 -21.47 -5.08 -12.98
CA SER A 53 -20.42 -4.90 -11.97
C SER A 53 -19.36 -3.93 -12.48
N TYR A 54 -18.88 -4.11 -13.71
CA TYR A 54 -17.93 -3.19 -14.33
C TYR A 54 -18.42 -1.74 -14.31
N ASP A 55 -19.62 -1.44 -14.78
CA ASP A 55 -20.15 -0.06 -14.84
C ASP A 55 -20.19 0.59 -13.45
N LYS A 56 -20.54 -0.19 -12.41
CA LYS A 56 -20.51 0.25 -11.01
C LYS A 56 -19.10 0.57 -10.53
N TYR A 57 -18.14 -0.34 -10.75
CA TYR A 57 -16.76 -0.14 -10.28
C TYR A 57 -16.03 0.93 -11.11
N GLU A 58 -16.34 1.09 -12.40
CA GLU A 58 -15.83 2.17 -13.24
C GLU A 58 -16.24 3.53 -12.71
N ALA A 59 -17.52 3.74 -12.40
CA ALA A 59 -17.99 4.99 -11.82
C ALA A 59 -17.30 5.31 -10.48
N GLN A 60 -17.06 4.29 -9.65
CA GLN A 60 -16.32 4.45 -8.39
C GLN A 60 -14.85 4.80 -8.62
N TYR A 61 -14.18 4.13 -9.57
CA TYR A 61 -12.81 4.41 -9.95
C TYR A 61 -12.65 5.87 -10.41
N GLN A 62 -13.52 6.33 -11.31
CA GLN A 62 -13.52 7.71 -11.80
C GLN A 62 -13.75 8.73 -10.68
N ALA A 63 -14.65 8.42 -9.74
CA ALA A 63 -14.88 9.28 -8.58
C ALA A 63 -13.65 9.38 -7.66
N ILE A 64 -12.93 8.28 -7.42
CA ILE A 64 -11.69 8.26 -6.64
C ILE A 64 -10.61 9.06 -7.39
N ALA A 65 -10.40 8.78 -8.67
CA ALA A 65 -9.42 9.48 -9.51
C ALA A 65 -9.67 11.00 -9.53
N SER A 66 -10.93 11.43 -9.68
CA SER A 66 -11.30 12.85 -9.64
C SER A 66 -10.98 13.52 -8.30
N LYS A 67 -11.31 12.86 -7.18
CA LYS A 67 -11.01 13.37 -5.83
C LYS A 67 -9.50 13.47 -5.59
N THR A 68 -8.75 12.43 -5.94
CA THR A 68 -7.29 12.41 -5.83
C THR A 68 -6.66 13.48 -6.73
N ALA A 69 -7.14 13.67 -7.96
CA ALA A 69 -6.64 14.71 -8.85
C ALA A 69 -6.82 16.12 -8.26
N LYS A 70 -8.00 16.41 -7.67
CA LYS A 70 -8.24 17.68 -6.98
C LYS A 70 -7.29 17.88 -5.80
N TYR A 71 -7.05 16.83 -5.02
CA TYR A 71 -6.08 16.89 -3.93
C TYR A 71 -4.66 17.15 -4.44
N MET A 72 -4.21 16.44 -5.49
CA MET A 72 -2.89 16.63 -6.08
C MET A 72 -2.66 18.05 -6.61
N GLN A 73 -3.71 18.72 -7.11
CA GLN A 73 -3.64 20.12 -7.56
C GLN A 73 -3.38 21.10 -6.42
N ILE A 74 -3.84 20.79 -5.20
CA ILE A 74 -3.73 21.69 -4.04
C ILE A 74 -2.67 21.26 -3.04
N LYS A 75 -2.09 20.06 -3.16
CA LYS A 75 -1.20 19.47 -2.14
C LYS A 75 -0.03 20.40 -1.80
N ASP A 76 0.51 21.12 -2.78
CA ASP A 76 1.66 22.01 -2.56
C ASP A 76 1.25 23.42 -2.08
N SER A 77 -0.05 23.70 -1.99
CA SER A 77 -0.64 24.97 -1.54
C SER A 77 -1.28 24.90 -0.15
N ILE A 78 -1.28 23.73 0.49
CA ILE A 78 -1.79 23.52 1.85
C ILE A 78 -0.64 23.27 2.84
N SER A 79 -0.89 23.53 4.13
CA SER A 79 0.14 23.34 5.16
C SER A 79 0.59 21.88 5.28
N ALA A 80 1.83 21.68 5.72
CA ALA A 80 2.41 20.34 5.90
C ALA A 80 1.57 19.47 6.86
N ASP A 81 1.02 20.05 7.93
CA ASP A 81 0.18 19.33 8.90
C ASP A 81 -1.11 18.80 8.27
N ILE A 82 -1.77 19.61 7.41
CA ILE A 82 -2.96 19.16 6.69
C ILE A 82 -2.58 18.04 5.74
N ASN A 83 -1.52 18.21 4.94
CA ASN A 83 -1.02 17.19 4.01
C ASN A 83 -0.74 15.87 4.72
N TYR A 84 -0.08 15.90 5.87
CA TYR A 84 0.25 14.71 6.66
C TYR A 84 -1.00 13.94 7.10
N MET A 85 -2.07 14.65 7.45
CA MET A 85 -3.34 14.02 7.85
C MET A 85 -4.14 13.46 6.68
N VAL A 86 -4.17 14.15 5.53
CA VAL A 86 -5.07 13.77 4.42
C VAL A 86 -4.42 12.89 3.36
N LEU A 87 -3.11 12.98 3.14
CA LEU A 87 -2.41 12.18 2.13
C LEU A 87 -2.65 10.67 2.31
N PRO A 88 -2.57 10.09 3.52
CA PRO A 88 -2.80 8.67 3.71
C PRO A 88 -4.23 8.25 3.33
N ALA A 89 -5.22 9.12 3.54
CA ALA A 89 -6.61 8.83 3.20
C ALA A 89 -6.79 8.65 1.68
N TYR A 90 -6.21 9.54 0.86
CA TYR A 90 -6.26 9.43 -0.60
C TYR A 90 -5.48 8.22 -1.12
N GLN A 91 -4.31 7.94 -0.54
CA GLN A 91 -3.50 6.77 -0.89
C GLN A 91 -4.20 5.45 -0.54
N PHE A 92 -4.88 5.40 0.60
CA PHE A 92 -5.61 4.21 1.04
C PHE A 92 -6.87 3.98 0.20
N GLN A 93 -7.60 5.05 -0.14
CA GLN A 93 -8.86 4.96 -0.87
C GLN A 93 -8.73 4.20 -2.20
N ILE A 94 -7.68 4.46 -2.97
CA ILE A 94 -7.45 3.73 -4.24
C ILE A 94 -7.06 2.27 -4.00
N ARG A 95 -6.23 1.98 -2.98
CA ARG A 95 -5.82 0.60 -2.65
C ARG A 95 -7.00 -0.25 -2.21
N GLU A 96 -7.84 0.30 -1.33
CA GLU A 96 -9.03 -0.40 -0.85
C GLU A 96 -9.98 -0.69 -2.01
N PHE A 97 -10.19 0.28 -2.90
CA PHE A 97 -10.97 0.08 -4.12
C PHE A 97 -10.40 -1.06 -4.97
N CYS A 98 -9.09 -1.05 -5.20
CA CYS A 98 -8.42 -2.06 -6.01
C CYS A 98 -8.51 -3.45 -5.41
N PHE A 99 -8.41 -3.57 -4.09
CA PHE A 99 -8.65 -4.84 -3.41
C PHE A 99 -10.08 -5.34 -3.63
N ARG A 100 -11.10 -4.47 -3.54
CA ARG A 100 -12.51 -4.84 -3.79
C ARG A 100 -12.74 -5.33 -5.22
N VAL A 101 -12.11 -4.69 -6.22
CA VAL A 101 -12.17 -5.14 -7.62
C VAL A 101 -11.53 -6.52 -7.77
N LYS A 102 -10.32 -6.70 -7.24
CA LYS A 102 -9.59 -7.98 -7.27
C LYS A 102 -10.39 -9.12 -6.65
N THR A 103 -10.96 -8.91 -5.46
CA THR A 103 -11.80 -9.90 -4.78
C THR A 103 -13.01 -10.26 -5.64
N ARG A 104 -13.71 -9.26 -6.17
CA ARG A 104 -14.90 -9.51 -7.00
C ARG A 104 -14.58 -10.27 -8.28
N LEU A 105 -13.50 -9.90 -8.97
CA LEU A 105 -13.05 -10.60 -10.15
C LEU A 105 -12.68 -12.05 -9.82
N SER A 106 -11.94 -12.27 -8.73
CA SER A 106 -11.54 -13.61 -8.27
C SER A 106 -12.76 -14.51 -8.00
N GLU A 107 -13.80 -13.99 -7.35
CA GLU A 107 -15.05 -14.74 -7.12
C GLU A 107 -15.74 -15.13 -8.43
N LEU A 108 -15.75 -14.24 -9.43
CA LEU A 108 -16.39 -14.50 -10.72
C LEU A 108 -15.61 -15.55 -11.51
N VAL A 109 -14.28 -15.43 -11.55
CA VAL A 109 -13.38 -16.41 -12.19
C VAL A 109 -13.53 -17.78 -11.54
N LEU A 110 -13.51 -17.85 -10.20
CA LEU A 110 -13.66 -19.11 -9.47
C LEU A 110 -15.04 -19.74 -9.65
N ARG A 111 -16.11 -18.93 -9.73
CA ARG A 111 -17.46 -19.45 -10.01
C ARG A 111 -17.54 -20.08 -11.40
N GLN A 112 -16.87 -19.51 -12.40
CA GLN A 112 -16.81 -20.06 -13.76
C GLN A 112 -15.97 -21.35 -13.83
N ALA A 113 -14.96 -21.49 -12.96
CA ALA A 113 -14.06 -22.65 -12.93
C ALA A 113 -14.63 -23.87 -12.17
N ARG A 114 -15.74 -23.72 -11.44
CA ARG A 114 -16.40 -24.87 -10.79
C ARG A 114 -17.22 -25.66 -11.82
N PRO A 115 -17.06 -27.00 -11.87
CA PRO A 115 -17.82 -27.87 -12.78
C PRO A 115 -19.30 -27.99 -12.40
#